data_AF-A0A1H6SS78-F1
#
_entry.id   AF-A0A1H6SS78-F1
#
_cell.length_a   1.000
_cell.length_b   1.000
_cell.length_c   1.000
_cell.angle_alpha   90.00
_cell.angle_beta   90.00
_cell.angle_gamma   90.00
#
_symmetry.space_group_name_H-M   'P 1'
#
loop_
_entity.id
_entity.type
_entity.pdbx_description
1 polymer ?
#
loop_
_entity_poly.entity_id
_entity_poly.type
_entity_poly.pdbx_seq_one_letter_code
_entity_poly.pdbx_strand_id
1 'polypeptide(L)'
;MIREFGPALYAEVMTWPRRLILRAAEIGREREAQARLDRLTDLKLAAGLKLGEEYVDPKGKGRKPDDPYTTLKPLAQFEDALDRLARPWMHTPEAVQERLDWEQDRAYSALFGALQA
;
A
#
# COMPACT_ATOMS: atom_id res chain seq x y z
N MET A 1 37.78 26.29 -9.07
CA MET A 1 36.56 27.08 -9.32
C MET A 1 35.61 26.80 -8.17
N ILE A 2 35.59 27.67 -7.15
CA ILE A 2 34.71 27.51 -5.99
C ILE A 2 33.33 28.01 -6.43
N ARG A 3 32.31 27.13 -6.42
CA ARG A 3 30.92 27.56 -6.66
C ARG A 3 30.50 28.40 -5.46
N GLU A 4 30.45 29.71 -5.62
CA GLU A 4 29.89 30.61 -4.62
C GLU A 4 28.38 30.39 -4.58
N PHE A 5 27.93 29.69 -3.55
CA PHE A 5 26.51 29.50 -3.28
C PHE A 5 25.96 30.82 -2.74
N GLY A 6 25.03 31.44 -3.48
CA GLY A 6 24.33 32.62 -3.01
C GLY A 6 23.62 32.36 -1.66
N PRO A 7 23.30 33.40 -0.88
CA PRO A 7 22.79 33.28 0.49
C PRO A 7 21.53 32.40 0.62
N ALA A 8 20.68 32.36 -0.42
CA ALA A 8 19.52 31.48 -0.47
C ALA A 8 19.89 29.98 -0.55
N LEU A 9 20.91 29.63 -1.34
CA LEU A 9 21.35 28.24 -1.50
C LEU A 9 22.14 27.77 -0.28
N TYR A 10 22.86 28.68 0.39
CA TYR A 10 23.50 28.40 1.67
C TYR A 10 22.47 28.05 2.76
N ALA A 11 21.36 28.79 2.84
CA ALA A 11 20.27 28.49 3.76
C ALA A 11 19.65 27.11 3.49
N GLU A 12 19.45 26.73 2.21
CA GLU A 12 18.98 25.39 1.86
C GLU A 12 19.97 24.30 2.26
N VAL A 13 21.25 24.44 1.92
CA VAL A 13 22.31 23.46 2.24
C VAL A 13 22.42 23.23 3.75
N MET A 14 22.25 24.28 4.57
CA MET A 14 22.25 24.16 6.03
C MET A 14 21.05 23.36 6.58
N THR A 15 19.94 23.25 5.85
CA THR A 15 18.78 22.45 6.26
C THR A 15 18.85 20.99 5.82
N TRP A 16 19.75 20.64 4.89
CA TRP A 16 19.86 19.28 4.34
C TRP A 16 20.16 18.21 5.39
N PRO A 17 21.08 18.40 6.37
CA PRO A 17 21.36 17.38 7.37
C PRO A 17 20.10 16.98 8.15
N ARG A 18 19.28 17.97 8.54
CA ARG A 18 18.01 17.73 9.22
C ARG A 18 17.02 16.98 8.34
N ARG A 19 16.90 17.35 7.06
CA ARG A 19 16.03 16.67 6.09
C ARG A 19 16.44 15.21 5.90
N LEU A 20 17.74 14.94 5.80
CA LEU A 20 18.28 13.58 5.67
C LEU A 20 18.00 12.72 6.90
N ILE A 21 18.15 13.27 8.12
CA ILE A 21 17.83 12.56 9.36
C ILE A 21 16.34 12.20 9.42
N LEU A 22 15.46 13.16 9.09
CA LEU A 22 14.02 12.90 9.04
C LEU A 22 13.68 11.84 8.01
N ARG A 23 14.25 11.91 6.81
CA ARG A 23 14.04 10.90 5.76
C ARG A 23 14.56 9.53 6.17
N ALA A 24 15.70 9.45 6.86
CA ALA A 24 16.23 8.19 7.37
C ALA A 24 15.28 7.55 8.40
N ALA A 25 14.66 8.36 9.26
CA ALA A 25 13.64 7.88 10.21
C ALA A 25 12.38 7.38 9.51
N GLU A 26 11.92 8.08 8.46
CA GLU A 26 10.80 7.63 7.62
C GLU A 26 11.10 6.29 6.94
N ILE A 27 12.27 6.14 6.32
CA ILE A 27 12.71 4.88 5.71
C ILE A 27 12.78 3.76 6.75
N GLY A 28 13.19 4.06 7.98
CA GLY A 28 13.13 3.10 9.09
C GLY A 28 11.71 2.56 9.33
N ARG A 29 10.72 3.46 9.39
CA ARG A 29 9.30 3.09 9.57
C ARG A 29 8.74 2.31 8.38
N GLU A 30 9.11 2.70 7.16
CA GLU A 30 8.74 2.00 5.92
C GLU A 30 9.23 0.54 5.97
N ARG A 31 10.50 0.32 6.38
CA ARG A 31 11.07 -1.03 6.53
C ARG A 31 10.39 -1.84 7.63
N GLU A 32 10.07 -1.22 8.76
CA GLU A 32 9.33 -1.89 9.83
C GLU A 32 7.93 -2.33 9.38
N ALA A 33 7.23 -1.48 8.62
CA ALA A 33 5.93 -1.83 8.05
C ALA A 33 6.04 -2.99 7.05
N GLN A 34 7.05 -2.99 6.17
CA GLN A 34 7.32 -4.10 5.26
C GLN A 34 7.58 -5.41 6.03
N ALA A 35 8.42 -5.37 7.06
CA ALA A 35 8.70 -6.56 7.87
C ALA A 35 7.44 -7.12 8.57
N ARG A 36 6.46 -6.27 8.91
CA ARG A 36 5.15 -6.70 9.44
C ARG A 36 4.29 -7.36 8.37
N LEU A 37 4.29 -6.84 7.14
CA LEU A 37 3.60 -7.46 6.00
C LEU A 37 4.17 -8.84 5.67
N ASP A 38 5.50 -8.97 5.66
CA ASP A 38 6.17 -10.24 5.38
C ASP A 38 5.76 -11.28 6.43
N ARG A 39 5.79 -10.91 7.72
CA ARG A 39 5.31 -11.79 8.81
C ARG A 39 3.83 -12.15 8.68
N LEU A 40 2.97 -11.21 8.30
CA LEU A 40 1.55 -11.51 8.08
C LEU A 40 1.37 -12.52 6.95
N THR A 41 2.18 -12.40 5.90
CA THR A 41 2.17 -13.33 4.76
C THR A 41 2.59 -14.72 5.21
N ASP A 42 3.66 -14.84 6.00
CA ASP A 42 4.09 -16.11 6.59
C ASP A 42 3.01 -16.72 7.51
N LEU A 43 2.36 -15.88 8.33
CA LEU A 43 1.27 -16.31 9.19
C LEU A 43 0.05 -16.78 8.39
N LYS A 44 -0.29 -16.13 7.28
CA LYS A 44 -1.37 -16.57 6.38
C LYS A 44 -1.06 -17.93 5.77
N LEU A 45 0.17 -18.14 5.32
CA LEU A 45 0.60 -19.43 4.77
C LEU A 45 0.53 -20.53 5.82
N ALA A 46 0.89 -20.23 7.08
CA ALA A 46 0.85 -21.20 8.18
C ALA A 46 -0.56 -21.48 8.71
N ALA A 47 -1.40 -20.45 8.87
CA ALA A 47 -2.73 -20.56 9.46
C ALA A 47 -3.84 -20.92 8.44
N GLY A 48 -3.54 -20.86 7.14
CA GLY A 48 -4.49 -21.10 6.07
C GLY A 48 -5.61 -20.04 6.02
N LEU A 49 -6.76 -20.39 5.43
CA LEU A 49 -7.89 -19.49 5.18
C LEU A 49 -8.54 -18.89 6.46
N LYS A 50 -8.14 -19.35 7.65
CA LYS A 50 -8.79 -18.98 8.92
C LYS A 50 -8.21 -17.71 9.57
N LEU A 51 -7.07 -17.21 9.08
CA LEU A 51 -6.44 -16.05 9.70
C LEU A 51 -7.25 -14.78 9.42
N GLY A 52 -7.67 -14.09 10.48
CA GLY A 52 -8.38 -12.82 10.39
C GLY A 52 -9.85 -12.94 9.99
N GLU A 53 -10.44 -14.13 10.06
CA GLU A 53 -11.89 -14.32 9.94
C GLU A 53 -12.59 -13.72 11.16
N GLU A 54 -13.44 -12.73 10.92
CA GLU A 54 -14.37 -12.20 11.90
C GLU A 54 -15.78 -12.72 11.61
N TYR A 55 -16.46 -13.23 12.65
CA TYR A 55 -17.83 -13.71 12.52
C TYR A 55 -18.79 -12.52 12.36
N VAL A 56 -19.56 -12.52 11.27
CA VAL A 56 -20.59 -11.51 11.01
C VAL A 56 -21.89 -11.98 11.65
N ASP A 57 -22.49 -11.14 12.49
CA ASP A 57 -23.78 -11.46 13.14
C ASP A 57 -24.86 -11.80 12.10
N PRO A 58 -25.47 -13.00 12.15
CA PRO A 58 -26.52 -13.42 11.24
C PRO A 58 -27.82 -12.63 11.40
N LYS A 59 -28.03 -11.95 12.54
CA LYS A 59 -29.22 -11.15 12.83
C LYS A 59 -29.01 -9.65 12.66
N GLY A 60 -27.84 -9.23 12.16
CA GLY A 60 -27.51 -7.84 11.90
C GLY A 60 -28.48 -7.20 10.90
N LYS A 61 -28.90 -5.95 11.14
CA LYS A 61 -29.72 -5.18 10.20
C LYS A 61 -28.99 -5.02 8.86
N GLY A 62 -29.62 -5.43 7.76
CA GLY A 62 -29.11 -5.24 6.39
C GLY A 62 -28.47 -6.47 5.73
N ARG A 63 -28.46 -7.63 6.41
CA ARG A 63 -27.92 -8.87 5.87
C ARG A 63 -28.87 -9.54 4.87
N LYS A 64 -28.34 -10.02 3.75
CA LYS A 64 -29.05 -10.83 2.75
C LYS A 64 -28.93 -12.33 3.06
N PRO A 65 -29.86 -13.18 2.58
CA PRO A 65 -29.86 -14.62 2.85
C PRO A 65 -28.56 -15.34 2.46
N ASP A 66 -27.88 -14.86 1.42
CA ASP A 66 -26.67 -15.48 0.87
C ASP A 66 -25.36 -14.85 1.38
N ASP A 67 -25.42 -13.92 2.34
CA ASP A 67 -24.21 -13.26 2.85
C ASP A 67 -23.37 -14.24 3.71
N PRO A 68 -22.05 -14.32 3.48
CA PRO A 68 -21.16 -15.23 4.22
C PRO A 68 -21.11 -14.90 5.72
N TYR A 69 -21.00 -15.94 6.56
CA TYR A 69 -20.95 -15.82 8.04
C TYR A 69 -19.60 -15.33 8.57
N THR A 70 -18.57 -15.33 7.74
CA THR A 70 -17.24 -14.82 8.09
C THR A 70 -16.82 -13.73 7.11
N THR A 71 -16.05 -12.75 7.61
CA THR A 71 -15.45 -11.70 6.80
C THR A 71 -13.96 -11.57 7.10
N LEU A 72 -13.16 -11.31 6.06
CA LEU A 72 -11.74 -10.99 6.17
C LEU A 72 -11.48 -9.49 6.08
N LYS A 73 -12.53 -8.65 6.08
CA LYS A 73 -12.43 -7.20 5.92
C LYS A 73 -11.46 -6.53 6.90
N PRO A 74 -11.46 -6.84 8.20
CA PRO A 74 -10.55 -6.20 9.14
C PRO A 74 -9.09 -6.49 8.81
N LEU A 75 -8.78 -7.73 8.42
CA LEU A 75 -7.43 -8.12 8.02
C LEU A 75 -7.01 -7.40 6.74
N ALA A 76 -7.89 -7.36 5.72
CA ALA A 76 -7.62 -6.64 4.48
C ALA A 76 -7.37 -5.14 4.72
N GLN A 77 -8.16 -4.49 5.58
CA GLN A 77 -7.97 -3.08 5.93
C GLN A 77 -6.63 -2.85 6.64
N PHE A 78 -6.22 -3.76 7.52
CA PHE A 78 -4.94 -3.68 8.21
C PHE A 78 -3.76 -3.84 7.25
N GLU A 79 -3.87 -4.75 6.29
CA GLU A 79 -2.87 -4.97 5.24
C GLU A 79 -2.73 -3.76 4.34
N ASP A 80 -3.85 -3.20 3.87
CA ASP A 80 -3.85 -1.98 3.08
C ASP A 80 -3.21 -0.80 3.84
N ALA A 81 -3.45 -0.70 5.15
CA ALA A 81 -2.84 0.33 5.97
C ALA A 81 -1.32 0.14 6.11
N LEU A 82 -0.86 -1.11 6.28
CA LEU A 82 0.56 -1.43 6.34
C LEU A 82 1.26 -1.23 5.00
N ASP A 83 0.62 -1.60 3.89
CA ASP A 83 1.16 -1.41 2.53
C ASP A 83 1.39 0.08 2.23
N ARG A 84 0.40 0.93 2.57
CA ARG A 84 0.53 2.38 2.45
C ARG A 84 1.69 2.97 3.26
N LEU A 85 1.98 2.40 4.42
CA LEU A 85 3.12 2.82 5.26
C LEU A 85 4.45 2.26 4.77
N ALA A 86 4.46 1.04 4.22
CA ALA A 86 5.66 0.39 3.71
C ALA A 86 6.14 1.01 2.39
N ARG A 87 5.19 1.43 1.54
CA ARG A 87 5.46 1.87 0.16
C ARG A 87 4.68 3.13 -0.20
N PRO A 88 4.84 4.24 0.54
CA PRO A 88 4.03 5.44 0.36
C PRO A 88 4.10 6.02 -1.06
N TRP A 89 5.25 5.85 -1.75
CA TRP A 89 5.44 6.28 -3.14
C TRP A 89 4.55 5.57 -4.16
N MET A 90 3.99 4.38 -3.84
CA MET A 90 3.06 3.68 -4.73
C MET A 90 1.60 4.11 -4.54
N HIS A 91 1.33 4.93 -3.51
CA HIS A 91 -0.03 5.37 -3.18
C HIS A 91 -0.20 6.88 -3.35
N THR A 92 0.71 7.54 -4.08
CA THR A 92 0.48 8.90 -4.54
C THR A 92 -0.66 8.90 -5.56
N PRO A 93 -1.42 10.01 -5.68
CA PRO A 93 -2.50 10.11 -6.66
C PRO A 93 -2.05 9.77 -8.08
N GLU A 94 -0.84 10.19 -8.45
CA GLU A 94 -0.23 9.94 -9.76
C GLU A 94 0.07 8.45 -9.96
N ALA A 95 0.68 7.79 -8.97
CA ALA A 95 0.98 6.36 -9.05
C ALA A 95 -0.29 5.50 -9.10
N VAL A 96 -1.35 5.93 -8.41
CA VAL A 96 -2.66 5.26 -8.47
C VAL A 96 -3.29 5.40 -9.85
N GLN A 97 -3.24 6.58 -10.45
CA GLN A 97 -3.75 6.80 -11.81
C GLN A 97 -2.98 5.95 -12.83
N GLU A 98 -1.65 5.97 -12.79
CA GLU A 98 -0.80 5.19 -13.70
C GLU A 98 -1.09 3.68 -13.60
N ARG A 99 -1.33 3.18 -12.38
CA ARG A 99 -1.71 1.79 -12.17
C ARG A 99 -3.08 1.47 -12.77
N LEU A 100 -4.08 2.34 -12.57
CA LEU A 100 -5.42 2.16 -13.11
C LEU A 100 -5.42 2.18 -14.63
N ASP A 101 -4.66 3.09 -15.24
CA ASP A 101 -4.52 3.19 -16.69
C ASP A 101 -3.90 1.90 -17.25
N TRP A 102 -2.84 1.39 -16.62
CA TRP A 102 -2.24 0.11 -17.00
C TRP A 102 -3.20 -1.08 -16.84
N GLU A 103 -3.99 -1.13 -15.76
CA GLU A 103 -5.00 -2.18 -15.54
C GLU A 103 -6.09 -2.12 -16.62
N GLN A 104 -6.54 -0.93 -17.00
CA GLN A 104 -7.53 -0.72 -18.07
C GLN A 104 -6.98 -1.13 -19.43
N ASP A 105 -5.76 -0.73 -19.78
CA ASP A 105 -5.10 -1.10 -21.03
C ASP A 105 -4.93 -2.61 -21.14
N ARG A 106 -4.56 -3.27 -20.04
CA ARG A 106 -4.44 -4.72 -19.98
C ARG A 106 -5.79 -5.42 -20.14
N ALA A 107 -6.83 -4.92 -19.48
CA ALA A 107 -8.19 -5.46 -19.60
C ALA A 107 -8.73 -5.29 -21.04
N TYR A 108 -8.52 -4.13 -21.63
CA TYR A 108 -8.87 -3.85 -23.01
C TYR A 108 -8.14 -4.78 -23.98
N SER A 109 -6.82 -4.90 -23.83
CA SER A 109 -5.98 -5.80 -24.64
C SER A 109 -6.43 -7.26 -24.53
N ALA A 110 -6.78 -7.72 -23.33
CA ALA A 110 -7.28 -9.08 -23.12
C ALA A 110 -8.65 -9.31 -23.78
N LEU A 111 -9.57 -8.35 -23.66
CA LEU A 111 -10.92 -8.45 -24.23
C LEU A 111 -10.89 -8.43 -25.77
N PHE A 112 -10.14 -7.49 -26.36
CA PHE A 112 -10.06 -7.36 -27.81
C PHE A 112 -9.13 -8.38 -28.46
N GLY A 113 -8.06 -8.79 -27.77
CA GLY A 113 -7.23 -9.91 -28.19
C GLY A 113 -8.00 -11.23 -28.22
N ALA A 114 -8.92 -11.45 -27.27
CA ALA A 114 -9.81 -12.61 -27.26
C ALA A 114 -10.92 -12.56 -28.32
N LEU A 115 -11.28 -11.36 -28.83
CA LEU A 115 -12.25 -11.18 -29.90
C LEU A 115 -11.66 -11.35 -31.31
N GLN A 116 -10.33 -11.25 -31.45
CA GLN A 116 -9.61 -11.45 -32.72
C GLN A 116 -9.08 -12.87 -32.92
N ALA A 117 -9.11 -13.72 -31.89
CA ALA A 117 -8.71 -15.13 -31.93
C ALA A 117 -9.91 -16.05 -32.17
#